data_AF-A0A8S1WB73-F1
#
_entry.id   AF-A0A8S1WB73-F1
#
_cell.length_a   1.000
_cell.length_b   1.000
_cell.length_c   1.000
_cell.angle_alpha   90.00
_cell.angle_beta   90.00
_cell.angle_gamma   90.00
#
_symmetry.space_group_name_H-M   'P 1'
#
loop_
_entity.id
_entity.type
_entity.pdbx_description
1 polymer ?
#
loop_
_entity_poly.entity_id
_entity_poly.type
_entity_poly.pdbx_seq_one_letter_code
_entity_poly.pdbx_strand_id
1 'polypeptide(L)'
;MKKFLSAIKNVTDPEKMAKFGAQKLENFADYLDPNNEKSSQQIPFMITRQMKYDLMELGYNYEDIKKMTPTYATNLLSNQIQKKQK
;
A
#
# COMPACT_ATOMS: atom_id res chain seq x y z
N MET A 1 -20.86 11.51 -29.22
CA MET A 1 -20.12 12.39 -28.27
C MET A 1 -20.93 12.76 -27.00
N LYS A 2 -21.70 11.84 -26.39
CA LYS A 2 -22.50 12.13 -25.17
C LYS A 2 -21.89 11.57 -23.86
N LYS A 3 -20.84 10.74 -23.93
CA LYS A 3 -20.25 10.06 -22.76
C LYS A 3 -19.18 10.86 -22.01
N PHE A 4 -18.64 11.93 -22.61
CA PHE A 4 -17.61 12.77 -21.97
C PHE A 4 -18.20 13.84 -21.04
N LEU A 5 -19.43 14.30 -21.29
CA LEU A 5 -20.11 15.31 -20.46
C LEU A 5 -20.63 14.76 -19.12
N SER A 6 -20.91 13.45 -19.04
CA SER A 6 -21.38 12.80 -17.81
C SER A 6 -20.28 12.60 -16.77
N ALA A 7 -19.02 12.52 -17.20
CA ALA A 7 -17.89 12.38 -16.28
C ALA A 7 -17.64 13.68 -15.50
N ILE A 8 -17.85 14.85 -16.13
CA ILE A 8 -17.55 16.15 -15.53
C ILE A 8 -18.62 16.56 -14.50
N LYS A 9 -19.90 16.20 -14.70
CA LYS A 9 -20.97 16.47 -13.72
C LYS A 9 -20.79 15.76 -12.38
N ASN A 10 -20.04 14.66 -12.34
CA ASN A 10 -19.80 13.91 -11.11
C ASN A 10 -18.64 14.46 -10.27
N VAL A 11 -17.87 15.42 -10.81
CA VAL A 11 -16.69 16.02 -10.17
C VAL A 11 -17.00 17.40 -9.58
N THR A 12 -18.19 17.96 -9.79
CA THR A 12 -18.58 19.29 -9.25
C THR A 12 -19.73 19.24 -8.24
N ASP A 13 -20.10 18.04 -7.80
CA ASP A 13 -21.12 17.85 -6.76
C ASP A 13 -20.55 18.26 -5.38
N PRO A 14 -21.03 19.36 -4.78
CA PRO A 14 -20.49 19.89 -3.52
C PRO A 14 -20.66 18.91 -2.35
N GLU A 15 -21.70 18.07 -2.37
CA GLU A 15 -21.90 17.06 -1.32
C GLU A 15 -20.86 15.96 -1.39
N LYS A 16 -20.48 15.53 -2.60
CA LYS A 16 -19.41 14.55 -2.78
C LYS A 16 -18.06 15.15 -2.38
N MET A 17 -17.78 16.38 -2.76
CA MET A 17 -16.55 17.08 -2.36
C MET A 17 -16.45 17.27 -0.85
N ALA A 18 -17.55 17.62 -0.18
CA ALA A 18 -17.61 17.71 1.27
C ALA A 18 -17.40 16.34 1.93
N LYS A 19 -18.00 15.26 1.39
CA LYS A 19 -17.76 13.89 1.87
C LYS A 19 -16.31 13.44 1.68
N PHE A 20 -15.69 13.73 0.54
CA PHE A 20 -14.27 13.44 0.32
C PHE A 20 -13.36 14.25 1.26
N GLY A 21 -13.66 15.54 1.48
CA GLY A 21 -12.95 16.39 2.42
C GLY A 21 -13.09 15.91 3.87
N ALA A 22 -14.31 15.56 4.28
CA ALA A 22 -14.61 15.04 5.61
C ALA A 22 -13.95 13.68 5.86
N GLN A 23 -14.04 12.74 4.90
CA GLN A 23 -13.34 11.45 4.99
C GLN A 23 -11.82 11.62 5.11
N LYS A 24 -11.24 12.59 4.38
CA LYS A 24 -9.80 12.86 4.49
C LYS A 24 -9.42 13.35 5.89
N LEU A 25 -10.25 14.20 6.49
CA LEU A 25 -10.05 14.75 7.84
C LEU A 25 -10.24 13.70 8.95
N GLU A 26 -11.25 12.83 8.83
CA GLU A 26 -11.43 11.70 9.75
C GLU A 26 -10.21 10.77 9.75
N ASN A 27 -9.71 10.43 8.57
CA ASN A 27 -8.47 9.65 8.45
C ASN A 27 -7.26 10.36 9.07
N PHE A 28 -7.21 11.70 9.09
CA PHE A 28 -6.11 12.44 9.73
C PHE A 28 -6.18 12.39 11.27
N ALA A 29 -7.38 12.47 11.83
CA ALA A 29 -7.60 12.41 13.28
C ALA A 29 -7.16 11.06 13.87
N ASP A 30 -7.36 9.97 13.12
CA ASP A 30 -6.94 8.62 13.51
C ASP A 30 -5.41 8.49 13.71
N TYR A 31 -4.58 9.32 13.05
CA TYR A 31 -3.12 9.33 13.26
C TYR A 31 -2.68 10.12 14.51
N LEU A 32 -3.57 10.95 15.06
CA LEU A 32 -3.28 11.76 16.25
C LEU A 32 -3.73 11.11 17.54
N ASP A 33 -4.49 10.00 17.47
CA ASP A 33 -4.91 9.25 18.65
C ASP A 33 -3.77 8.33 19.14
N PRO A 34 -3.16 8.62 20.30
CA PRO A 34 -2.09 7.79 20.85
C PRO A 34 -2.57 6.41 21.31
N ASN A 35 -3.89 6.17 21.40
CA ASN A 35 -4.48 4.88 21.77
C ASN A 35 -5.02 4.11 20.56
N ASN A 36 -4.89 4.65 19.35
CA ASN A 36 -5.24 3.93 18.15
C ASN A 36 -4.13 2.92 17.83
N GLU A 37 -4.38 1.64 18.10
CA GLU A 37 -3.46 0.54 17.80
C GLU A 37 -3.23 0.31 16.29
N LYS A 38 -3.95 1.03 15.41
CA LYS A 38 -3.51 1.24 14.01
C LYS A 38 -2.33 2.23 13.90
N SER A 39 -1.71 2.57 15.04
CA SER A 39 -0.30 2.86 15.27
C SER A 39 0.48 2.75 13.98
N SER A 40 0.69 3.91 13.34
CA SER A 40 1.63 4.14 12.24
C SER A 40 2.01 2.87 11.51
N GLN A 41 1.21 2.45 10.51
CA GLN A 41 1.56 1.32 9.63
C GLN A 41 3.07 1.38 9.37
N GLN A 42 3.83 0.39 9.87
CA GLN A 42 5.28 0.38 9.73
C GLN A 42 5.58 0.22 8.24
N ILE A 43 5.77 1.35 7.56
CA ILE A 43 6.07 1.37 6.14
C ILE A 43 7.51 0.89 5.99
N PRO A 44 7.74 -0.29 5.39
CA PRO A 44 9.10 -0.77 5.15
C PRO A 44 9.80 0.19 4.18
N PHE A 45 10.95 0.72 4.58
CA PHE A 45 11.74 1.68 3.80
C PHE A 45 12.91 1.04 3.06
N MET A 46 13.35 -0.15 3.50
CA MET A 46 14.40 -0.95 2.86
C MET A 46 14.16 -2.45 3.06
N ILE A 47 14.77 -3.27 2.19
CA ILE A 47 14.82 -4.73 2.38
C ILE A 47 16.00 -5.05 3.31
N THR A 48 15.69 -5.55 4.50
CA THR A 48 16.70 -5.87 5.52
C THR A 48 17.47 -7.15 5.17
N ARG A 49 18.58 -7.40 5.86
CA ARG A 49 19.36 -8.64 5.70
C ARG A 49 18.52 -9.90 5.97
N GLN A 50 17.69 -9.88 7.03
CA GLN A 50 16.84 -11.01 7.38
C GLN A 50 15.82 -11.28 6.27
N MET A 51 15.12 -10.24 5.79
CA MET A 51 14.18 -10.36 4.68
C MET A 51 14.82 -10.98 3.43
N LYS A 52 16.09 -10.68 3.14
CA LYS A 52 16.80 -11.30 2.02
C LYS A 52 16.94 -12.81 2.19
N TYR A 53 17.31 -13.28 3.37
CA TYR A 53 17.41 -14.72 3.65
C TYR A 53 16.04 -15.39 3.52
N ASP A 54 15.03 -14.80 4.14
CA ASP A 54 13.66 -15.34 4.09
C ASP A 54 13.13 -15.42 2.64
N LEU A 55 13.41 -14.39 1.81
CA LEU A 55 13.06 -14.41 0.39
C LEU A 55 13.85 -15.45 -0.41
N MET A 56 15.12 -15.70 -0.07
CA MET A 56 15.90 -16.76 -0.70
C MET A 56 15.34 -18.15 -0.39
N GLU A 57 14.84 -18.37 0.83
CA GLU A 57 14.15 -19.61 1.21
C GLU A 57 12.85 -19.81 0.42
N LEU A 58 12.15 -18.73 0.08
CA LEU A 58 10.97 -18.74 -0.81
C LEU A 58 11.31 -18.94 -2.31
N GLY A 59 12.59 -19.12 -2.65
CA GLY A 59 13.06 -19.40 -4.01
C GLY A 59 13.37 -18.17 -4.86
N TYR A 60 13.45 -16.98 -4.27
CA TYR A 60 13.90 -15.78 -4.97
C TYR A 60 15.43 -15.69 -5.01
N ASN A 61 15.99 -15.36 -6.16
CA ASN A 61 17.44 -15.16 -6.27
C ASN A 61 17.84 -13.73 -5.86
N TYR A 62 19.13 -13.53 -5.61
CA TYR A 62 19.66 -12.25 -5.16
C TYR A 62 19.38 -11.09 -6.14
N GLU A 63 19.47 -11.35 -7.45
CA GLU A 63 19.25 -10.35 -8.50
C GLU A 63 17.79 -9.88 -8.57
N ASP A 64 16.84 -10.78 -8.33
CA ASP A 64 15.41 -10.47 -8.25
C ASP A 64 15.14 -9.64 -7.00
N ILE A 65 15.66 -10.06 -5.84
CA ILE A 65 15.49 -9.36 -4.56
C ILE A 65 16.03 -7.93 -4.63
N LYS A 66 17.17 -7.72 -5.31
CA LYS A 66 17.76 -6.38 -5.49
C LYS A 66 16.87 -5.41 -6.27
N LYS A 67 15.98 -5.93 -7.12
CA LYS A 67 15.02 -5.15 -7.92
C LYS A 67 13.68 -4.96 -7.22
N MET A 68 13.45 -5.62 -6.09
CA MET A 68 12.19 -5.52 -5.35
C MET A 68 12.08 -4.22 -4.57
N THR A 69 10.85 -3.71 -4.44
CA THR A 69 10.54 -2.66 -3.48
C THR A 69 10.36 -3.28 -2.09
N PRO A 70 10.68 -2.55 -1.00
CA PRO A 70 10.48 -3.04 0.37
C PRO A 70 9.04 -3.45 0.67
N THR A 71 8.06 -2.69 0.16
CA THR A 71 6.63 -3.02 0.28
C THR A 71 6.30 -4.35 -0.39
N TYR A 72 6.81 -4.57 -1.61
CA TYR A 72 6.57 -5.82 -2.33
C TYR A 72 7.20 -7.02 -1.61
N ALA A 73 8.45 -6.89 -1.18
CA ALA A 73 9.15 -7.90 -0.39
C ALA A 73 8.37 -8.25 0.90
N THR A 74 7.89 -7.24 1.61
CA THR A 74 7.10 -7.42 2.85
C THR A 74 5.80 -8.16 2.58
N ASN A 75 5.12 -7.84 1.48
CA ASN A 75 3.90 -8.54 1.07
C ASN A 75 4.18 -10.01 0.71
N LEU A 76 5.29 -10.30 0.03
CA LEU A 76 5.68 -11.68 -0.28
C LEU A 76 5.92 -12.49 1.00
N LEU A 77 6.65 -11.92 1.96
CA LEU A 77 6.94 -12.56 3.24
C LEU A 77 5.70 -12.75 4.11
N SER A 78 4.85 -11.73 4.20
CA SER A 78 3.62 -11.79 5.00
C SER A 78 2.65 -12.86 4.50
N ASN A 79 2.63 -13.09 3.18
CA ASN A 79 1.75 -14.08 2.55
C ASN A 79 2.47 -15.41 2.21
N GLN A 80 3.76 -15.56 2.56
CA GLN A 80 4.59 -16.74 2.27
C GLN A 80 4.52 -17.17 0.78
N ILE A 81 4.54 -16.19 -0.12
CA ILE A 81 4.38 -16.43 -1.57
C ILE A 81 5.69 -16.96 -2.13
N GLN A 82 5.68 -18.22 -2.59
CA GLN A 82 6.83 -18.85 -3.23
C GLN A 82 6.96 -18.44 -4.70
N LYS A 83 8.20 -18.37 -5.19
CA LYS A 83 8.45 -18.19 -6.62
C LYS A 83 8.10 -19.49 -7.35
N LYS A 84 7.04 -19.47 -8.18
CA LYS A 84 6.74 -20.60 -9.08
C LYS A 84 7.93 -20.80 -10.02
N GLN A 85 8.61 -21.93 -9.91
CA GLN A 85 9.57 -22.37 -10.91
C GLN A 85 8.77 -22.68 -12.18
N LYS A 86 9.04 -21.92 -13.25
CA LYS A 86 8.53 -22.20 -14.60
C LYS A 86 9.48 -23.13 -15.31
#